data_AF-A0A9K3KF13-F1
#
_entry.id   AF-A0A9K3KF13-F1
#
_cell.length_a   1.000
_cell.length_b   1.000
_cell.length_c   1.000
_cell.angle_alpha   90.00
_cell.angle_beta   90.00
_cell.angle_gamma   90.00
#
_symmetry.space_group_name_H-M   'P 1'
#
loop_
_entity.id
_entity.type
_entity.pdbx_description
1 polymer ?
#
loop_
_entity_poly.entity_id
_entity_poly.type
_entity_poly.pdbx_seq_one_letter_code
_entity_poly.pdbx_strand_id
1 'polypeptide(L)'
;MLVDHLIGPGVSLPSSSINQLSVLTWNILLPNSQDGWWTYKMYSPKVDPEVPTWKYRQSLLRDRIGTINADVVCLQEISPTSFEDDFAFMTELGYDGYELFKKGRFRPVTFWKTSECRLVTPAVHKDRCLITAFEKRTTGRFSPTDEDMTKVGPLHSQPPFWYVANCHLQAGQQGSRRVRQTLEAIKGVLTLAKKQKEDKPDEKLHLVICGDFNGGPEAGAIRLMEDGFVDETLLEDGEPVTSGRKELPLSQPLFDASASVDSREPPPTLVVAELMSTIMEEPTYTNPILSFAMKERLERIYRRLATGKDGLMTKGDVENWLLQINREIGRGDEYRNAAVAMGF
;
A
#
# COMPACT_ATOMS: atom_id res chain seq x y z
N MET A 1 17.08 -13.01 -16.52
CA MET A 1 16.05 -12.18 -17.16
C MET A 1 16.18 -10.79 -16.60
N LEU A 2 16.67 -9.83 -17.39
CA LEU A 2 16.51 -8.42 -17.09
C LEU A 2 15.01 -8.14 -17.27
N VAL A 3 14.33 -7.77 -16.19
CA VAL A 3 12.98 -7.23 -16.31
C VAL A 3 13.16 -5.83 -16.87
N ASP A 4 12.77 -5.61 -18.12
CA ASP A 4 12.67 -4.26 -18.68
C ASP A 4 11.63 -3.50 -17.87
N HIS A 5 12.12 -2.76 -16.88
CA HIS A 5 11.30 -1.82 -16.12
C HIS A 5 11.01 -0.62 -17.03
N LEU A 6 9.77 -0.08 -16.97
CA LEU A 6 9.33 1.11 -17.72
C LEU A 6 10.31 2.29 -17.68
N ILE A 7 11.14 2.34 -16.63
CA ILE A 7 12.19 3.31 -16.43
C ILE A 7 13.44 2.53 -16.02
N GLY A 8 14.21 2.07 -17.02
CA GLY A 8 15.57 1.60 -16.78
C GLY A 8 16.47 2.75 -16.31
N PRO A 9 17.64 2.47 -15.70
CA PRO A 9 18.62 3.50 -15.39
C PRO A 9 18.99 4.23 -16.70
N GLY A 10 18.46 5.45 -16.89
CA GLY A 10 18.67 6.26 -18.10
C GLY A 10 17.41 6.84 -18.74
N VAL A 11 16.21 6.41 -18.36
CA VAL A 11 14.96 7.07 -18.80
C VAL A 11 14.59 8.13 -17.76
N SER A 12 14.86 9.40 -18.03
CA SER A 12 14.25 10.47 -17.23
C SER A 12 12.81 10.65 -17.68
N LEU A 13 11.85 10.75 -16.75
CA LEU A 13 10.53 11.25 -17.11
C LEU A 13 10.71 12.61 -17.83
N PRO A 14 10.07 12.82 -18.98
CA PRO A 14 10.15 14.12 -19.66
C PRO A 14 9.68 15.21 -18.71
N SER A 15 10.30 16.39 -18.79
CA SER A 15 9.88 17.59 -18.05
C SER A 15 8.38 17.75 -18.19
N SER A 16 7.66 17.53 -17.10
CA SER A 16 6.23 17.33 -17.12
C SER A 16 5.54 18.69 -17.16
N SER A 17 4.76 18.93 -18.22
CA SER A 17 4.00 20.18 -18.36
C SER A 17 2.99 20.35 -17.22
N ILE A 18 2.42 21.55 -17.04
CA ILE A 18 1.34 21.78 -16.05
C ILE A 18 0.13 20.85 -16.22
N ASN A 19 -0.02 20.27 -17.42
CA ASN A 19 -1.11 19.36 -17.79
C ASN A 19 -0.73 17.88 -17.66
N GLN A 20 0.40 17.56 -17.03
CA GLN A 20 0.85 16.19 -16.82
C GLN A 20 1.30 16.03 -15.37
N LEU A 21 0.85 14.98 -14.69
CA LEU A 21 1.34 14.60 -13.36
C LEU A 21 1.93 13.19 -13.43
N SER A 22 3.14 13.03 -12.90
CA SER A 22 3.73 11.71 -12.70
C SER A 22 3.53 11.24 -11.26
N VAL A 23 2.99 10.03 -11.12
CA VAL A 23 2.68 9.42 -9.82
C VAL A 23 3.34 8.05 -9.74
N LEU A 24 4.17 7.83 -8.73
CA LEU A 24 4.66 6.50 -8.34
C LEU A 24 3.75 5.95 -7.24
N THR A 25 3.29 4.70 -7.37
CA THR A 25 2.61 3.99 -6.28
C THR A 25 3.35 2.69 -5.94
N TRP A 26 3.56 2.42 -4.65
CA TRP A 26 4.28 1.22 -4.22
C TRP A 26 3.94 0.79 -2.79
N ASN A 27 3.41 -0.43 -2.64
CA ASN A 27 3.41 -1.11 -1.34
C ASN A 27 4.82 -1.66 -1.08
N ILE A 28 5.48 -1.10 -0.08
CA ILE A 28 6.92 -1.32 0.14
C ILE A 28 7.24 -2.45 1.12
N LEU A 29 6.22 -3.11 1.67
CA LEU A 29 6.30 -4.03 2.81
C LEU A 29 6.87 -3.34 4.06
N LEU A 30 6.09 -3.31 5.15
CA LEU A 30 6.38 -2.53 6.37
C LEU A 30 7.88 -2.45 6.74
N PRO A 31 8.41 -1.24 7.02
CA PRO A 31 9.72 -1.10 7.62
C PRO A 31 9.85 -1.93 8.90
N ASN A 32 10.94 -2.69 9.00
CA ASN A 32 11.25 -3.53 10.16
C ASN A 32 12.44 -3.01 10.97
N SER A 33 12.69 -1.70 10.90
CA SER A 33 13.69 -1.02 11.74
C SER A 33 13.32 -1.08 13.23
N GLN A 34 12.03 -0.93 13.53
CA GLN A 34 11.49 -1.02 14.89
C GLN A 34 10.21 -1.90 14.96
N ASP A 35 9.38 -1.87 13.92
CA ASP A 35 8.08 -2.53 13.91
C ASP A 35 8.23 -3.98 13.37
N GLY A 36 8.36 -4.94 14.29
CA GLY A 36 8.68 -6.36 14.03
C GLY A 36 7.60 -7.19 13.32
N TRP A 37 6.77 -6.60 12.46
CA TRP A 37 5.77 -7.31 11.64
C TRP A 37 6.42 -8.25 10.62
N TRP A 38 7.61 -7.91 10.16
CA TRP A 38 8.38 -8.72 9.23
C TRP A 38 8.91 -9.99 9.89
N THR A 39 8.78 -11.13 9.20
CA THR A 39 9.31 -12.42 9.66
C THR A 39 10.33 -12.95 8.64
N TYR A 40 11.63 -13.03 9.01
CA TYR A 40 12.68 -13.67 8.18
C TYR A 40 12.33 -15.08 7.72
N LYS A 41 11.42 -15.76 8.45
CA LYS A 41 10.88 -17.08 8.10
C LYS A 41 10.13 -17.07 6.75
N MET A 42 9.73 -15.90 6.24
CA MET A 42 9.10 -15.75 4.92
C MET A 42 10.11 -15.76 3.77
N TYR A 43 11.41 -15.69 4.05
CA TYR A 43 12.46 -15.75 3.05
C TYR A 43 13.04 -17.16 2.99
N SER A 44 13.40 -17.60 1.79
CA SER A 44 14.15 -18.85 1.63
C SER A 44 15.42 -18.80 2.50
N PRO A 45 15.77 -19.88 3.22
CA PRO A 45 17.00 -19.94 4.02
C PRO A 45 18.28 -19.68 3.22
N LYS A 46 18.21 -19.76 1.89
CA LYS A 46 19.31 -19.46 0.96
C LYS A 46 19.49 -17.96 0.69
N VAL A 47 18.54 -17.12 1.08
CA VAL A 47 18.66 -15.67 0.92
C VAL A 47 19.66 -15.15 1.93
N ASP A 48 20.58 -14.31 1.45
CA ASP A 48 21.55 -13.62 2.31
C ASP A 48 20.81 -12.87 3.44
N PRO A 49 21.17 -13.08 4.73
CA PRO A 49 20.53 -12.42 5.86
C PRO A 49 20.53 -10.89 5.80
N GLU A 50 21.42 -10.26 5.04
CA GLU A 50 21.45 -8.80 4.86
C GLU A 50 20.31 -8.31 3.94
N VAL A 51 19.97 -9.06 2.89
CA VAL A 51 19.01 -8.66 1.86
C VAL A 51 17.62 -8.26 2.41
N PRO A 52 17.03 -9.00 3.37
CA PRO A 52 15.72 -8.63 3.87
C PRO A 52 15.77 -7.65 5.06
N THR A 53 16.95 -7.20 5.47
CA THR A 53 17.07 -6.14 6.47
C THR A 53 16.42 -4.86 5.96
N TRP A 54 15.88 -4.05 6.86
CA TRP A 54 15.33 -2.76 6.47
C TRP A 54 16.37 -1.88 5.78
N LYS A 55 17.59 -1.80 6.34
CA LYS A 55 18.67 -0.97 5.79
C LYS A 55 18.97 -1.28 4.33
N TYR A 56 19.09 -2.57 3.99
CA TYR A 56 19.32 -2.99 2.61
C TYR A 56 18.13 -2.62 1.72
N ARG A 57 16.89 -2.96 2.12
CA ARG A 57 15.68 -2.61 1.37
C ARG A 57 15.51 -1.11 1.18
N GLN A 58 15.78 -0.30 2.22
CA GLN A 58 15.72 1.16 2.20
C GLN A 58 16.67 1.74 1.17
N SER A 59 17.89 1.20 1.04
CA SER A 59 18.83 1.64 0.00
C SER A 59 18.29 1.40 -1.41
N LEU A 60 17.70 0.22 -1.66
CA LEU A 60 17.06 -0.08 -2.94
C LEU A 60 15.83 0.79 -3.21
N LEU A 61 15.03 1.07 -2.17
CA LEU A 61 13.88 1.98 -2.26
C LEU A 61 14.34 3.39 -2.64
N ARG A 62 15.38 3.91 -1.98
CA ARG A 62 15.99 5.21 -2.27
C ARG A 62 16.44 5.29 -3.72
N ASP A 63 17.22 4.32 -4.18
CA ASP A 63 17.74 4.30 -5.56
C ASP A 63 16.61 4.24 -6.59
N ARG A 64 15.58 3.42 -6.32
CA ARG A 64 14.43 3.25 -7.21
C ARG A 64 13.56 4.49 -7.28
N ILE A 65 13.21 5.08 -6.14
CA ILE A 65 12.41 6.32 -6.08
C ILE A 65 13.18 7.45 -6.76
N GLY A 66 14.47 7.60 -6.46
CA GLY A 66 15.32 8.62 -7.07
C GLY A 66 15.49 8.45 -8.59
N THR A 67 15.57 7.21 -9.07
CA THR A 67 15.65 6.93 -10.53
C THR A 67 14.34 7.26 -11.24
N ILE A 68 13.19 6.90 -10.66
CA ILE A 68 11.87 7.19 -11.24
C ILE A 68 11.57 8.69 -11.21
N ASN A 69 11.94 9.36 -10.11
CA ASN A 69 11.91 10.82 -9.96
C ASN A 69 10.53 11.46 -10.23
N ALA A 70 9.43 10.77 -9.88
CA ALA A 70 8.06 11.24 -10.08
C ALA A 70 7.76 12.56 -9.34
N ASP A 71 6.68 13.26 -9.71
CA ASP A 71 6.23 14.48 -9.01
C ASP A 71 5.66 14.13 -7.63
N VAL A 72 4.90 13.02 -7.57
CA VAL A 72 4.20 12.51 -6.39
C VAL A 72 4.54 11.03 -6.19
N VAL A 73 4.84 10.64 -4.95
CA VAL A 73 5.13 9.25 -4.55
C VAL A 73 4.15 8.81 -3.48
N CYS A 74 3.36 7.79 -3.78
CA CYS A 74 2.37 7.17 -2.91
C CYS A 74 2.87 5.83 -2.41
N LEU A 75 3.19 5.73 -1.12
CA LEU A 75 3.62 4.45 -0.54
C LEU A 75 2.54 3.89 0.38
N GLN A 76 2.49 2.56 0.49
CA GLN A 76 1.64 1.83 1.44
C GLN A 76 2.51 0.99 2.38
N GLU A 77 1.92 0.52 3.49
CA GLU A 77 2.61 -0.20 4.56
C GLU A 77 3.75 0.61 5.19
N ILE A 78 3.44 1.82 5.63
CA ILE A 78 4.38 2.64 6.41
C ILE A 78 4.14 2.44 7.89
N SER A 79 5.22 2.28 8.67
CA SER A 79 5.14 2.29 10.13
C SER A 79 5.19 3.74 10.62
N PRO A 80 4.21 4.20 11.41
CA PRO A 80 4.27 5.54 12.00
C PRO A 80 5.35 5.66 13.09
N THR A 81 5.82 4.54 13.64
CA THR A 81 6.76 4.53 14.78
C THR A 81 8.16 4.96 14.37
N SER A 82 8.61 4.51 13.20
CA SER A 82 9.95 4.73 12.67
C SER A 82 9.97 5.63 11.44
N PHE A 83 8.85 6.27 11.11
CA PHE A 83 8.64 7.01 9.87
C PHE A 83 9.76 8.02 9.54
N GLU A 84 10.09 8.88 10.49
CA GLU A 84 11.06 9.96 10.25
C GLU A 84 12.45 9.41 9.92
N ASP A 85 12.93 8.41 10.67
CA ASP A 85 14.22 7.77 10.42
C ASP A 85 14.21 6.93 9.12
N ASP A 86 13.10 6.22 8.87
CA ASP A 86 12.95 5.32 7.74
C ASP A 86 12.83 6.06 6.40
N PHE A 87 12.38 7.32 6.41
CA PHE A 87 12.14 8.10 5.19
C PHE A 87 12.90 9.43 5.14
N ALA A 88 13.85 9.69 6.04
CA ALA A 88 14.71 10.87 6.02
C ALA A 88 15.39 11.12 4.65
N PHE A 89 15.70 10.05 3.91
CA PHE A 89 16.31 10.13 2.58
C PHE A 89 15.42 10.80 1.52
N MET A 90 14.10 10.90 1.75
CA MET A 90 13.15 11.48 0.78
C MET A 90 13.43 12.96 0.52
N THR A 91 13.84 13.71 1.55
CA THR A 91 14.20 15.12 1.41
C THR A 91 15.45 15.31 0.54
N GLU A 92 16.44 14.40 0.62
CA GLU A 92 17.62 14.42 -0.25
C GLU A 92 17.27 14.18 -1.73
N LEU A 93 16.14 13.50 -1.99
CA LEU A 93 15.59 13.27 -3.33
C LEU A 93 14.65 14.42 -3.78
N GLY A 94 14.50 15.48 -2.98
CA GLY A 94 13.65 16.63 -3.27
C GLY A 94 12.17 16.45 -2.90
N TYR A 95 11.80 15.34 -2.25
CA TYR A 95 10.46 15.14 -1.69
C TYR A 95 10.39 15.75 -0.29
N ASP A 96 10.17 17.05 -0.25
CA ASP A 96 10.13 17.90 0.94
C ASP A 96 8.70 18.15 1.47
N GLY A 97 7.68 17.72 0.73
CA GLY A 97 6.29 17.67 1.19
C GLY A 97 5.83 16.24 1.42
N TYR A 98 5.12 15.98 2.52
CA TYR A 98 4.46 14.70 2.76
C TYR A 98 3.20 14.81 3.62
N GLU A 99 2.31 13.83 3.49
CA GLU A 99 1.23 13.58 4.43
C GLU A 99 1.17 12.09 4.75
N LEU A 100 1.19 11.76 6.04
CA LEU A 100 1.03 10.40 6.54
C LEU A 100 -0.42 10.16 6.97
N PHE A 101 -1.00 9.03 6.55
CA PHE A 101 -2.35 8.69 6.96
C PHE A 101 -2.46 8.51 8.48
N LYS A 102 -3.52 9.07 9.09
CA LYS A 102 -3.59 9.26 10.55
C LYS A 102 -3.88 7.99 11.36
N LYS A 103 -4.46 6.96 10.76
CA LYS A 103 -5.01 5.79 11.48
C LYS A 103 -4.46 4.47 10.97
N GLY A 104 -4.40 3.49 11.87
CA GLY A 104 -3.92 2.14 11.56
C GLY A 104 -2.43 1.96 11.84
N ARG A 105 -2.00 0.70 11.84
CA ARG A 105 -0.59 0.31 11.97
C ARG A 105 0.16 0.46 10.64
N PHE A 106 -0.48 0.02 9.55
CA PHE A 106 0.02 0.12 8.18
C PHE A 106 -0.61 1.33 7.51
N ARG A 107 0.17 2.37 7.27
CA ARG A 107 -0.36 3.66 6.79
C ARG A 107 0.06 3.93 5.36
N PRO A 108 -0.85 4.45 4.51
CA PRO A 108 -0.46 5.15 3.30
C PRO A 108 0.27 6.46 3.64
N VAL A 109 1.23 6.84 2.81
CA VAL A 109 1.87 8.17 2.82
C VAL A 109 1.94 8.69 1.39
N THR A 110 1.70 9.98 1.22
CA THR A 110 1.89 10.67 -0.06
C THR A 110 2.98 11.70 0.10
N PHE A 111 4.10 11.52 -0.59
CA PHE A 111 5.19 12.48 -0.72
C PHE A 111 5.04 13.26 -2.03
N TRP A 112 5.50 14.51 -2.06
CA TRP A 112 5.58 15.32 -3.27
C TRP A 112 6.76 16.28 -3.20
N LYS A 113 7.23 16.70 -4.38
CA LYS A 113 8.22 17.77 -4.49
C LYS A 113 7.52 19.12 -4.44
N THR A 114 7.78 19.94 -3.43
CA THR A 114 7.15 21.26 -3.33
C THR A 114 7.61 22.21 -4.45
N SER A 115 8.75 21.93 -5.09
CA SER A 115 9.20 22.60 -6.31
C SER A 115 8.28 22.37 -7.51
N GLU A 116 7.62 21.21 -7.58
CA GLU A 116 6.77 20.79 -8.70
C GLU A 116 5.28 20.91 -8.38
N CYS A 117 4.87 20.69 -7.14
CA CYS A 117 3.48 20.58 -6.73
C CYS A 117 3.20 21.38 -5.46
N ARG A 118 2.12 22.16 -5.48
CA ARG A 118 1.60 22.84 -4.29
C ARG A 118 0.37 22.10 -3.80
N LEU A 119 0.35 21.73 -2.52
CA LEU A 119 -0.86 21.19 -1.89
C LEU A 119 -1.90 22.32 -1.76
N VAL A 120 -3.08 22.11 -2.34
CA VAL A 120 -4.12 23.15 -2.49
C VAL A 120 -4.94 23.29 -1.20
N THR A 121 -5.13 22.19 -0.48
CA THR A 121 -5.91 22.08 0.74
C THR A 121 -5.28 21.03 1.65
N PRO A 122 -5.43 21.12 2.98
CA PRO A 122 -5.07 20.02 3.87
C PRO A 122 -5.64 18.69 3.37
N ALA A 123 -4.84 17.64 3.49
CA ALA A 123 -5.20 16.31 3.02
C ALA A 123 -6.46 15.78 3.73
N VAL A 124 -7.22 14.96 3.00
CA VAL A 124 -8.45 14.34 3.51
C VAL A 124 -8.21 12.86 3.75
N HIS A 125 -8.59 12.39 4.93
CA HIS A 125 -8.44 10.99 5.34
C HIS A 125 -9.81 10.31 5.32
N LYS A 126 -9.99 9.36 4.41
CA LYS A 126 -11.15 8.45 4.34
C LYS A 126 -10.73 7.06 4.81
N ASP A 127 -11.70 6.17 5.04
CA ASP A 127 -11.40 4.79 5.47
C ASP A 127 -10.42 4.14 4.47
N ARG A 128 -9.20 3.83 4.92
CA ARG A 128 -8.10 3.27 4.12
C ARG A 128 -7.60 4.10 2.93
N CYS A 129 -8.02 5.36 2.78
CA CYS A 129 -7.65 6.21 1.63
C CYS A 129 -7.17 7.59 2.09
N LEU A 130 -5.97 7.98 1.65
CA LEU A 130 -5.40 9.32 1.82
C LEU A 130 -5.59 10.12 0.53
N ILE A 131 -6.28 11.26 0.62
CA ILE A 131 -6.58 12.12 -0.52
C ILE A 131 -5.78 13.41 -0.41
N THR A 132 -5.04 13.72 -1.48
CA THR A 132 -4.28 14.95 -1.65
C THR A 132 -4.71 15.65 -2.94
N ALA A 133 -4.69 16.99 -2.95
CA ALA A 133 -5.05 17.79 -4.10
C ALA A 133 -3.91 18.76 -4.41
N PHE A 134 -3.41 18.70 -5.64
CA PHE A 134 -2.21 19.42 -6.06
C PHE A 134 -2.51 20.39 -7.19
N GLU A 135 -1.88 21.55 -7.11
CA GLU A 135 -1.67 22.45 -8.23
C GLU A 135 -0.24 22.25 -8.73
N LYS A 136 -0.07 21.99 -10.02
CA LYS A 136 1.25 21.81 -10.61
C LYS A 136 1.92 23.15 -10.92
N ARG A 137 3.16 23.32 -10.50
CA ARG A 137 3.94 24.53 -10.70
C ARG A 137 4.50 24.56 -12.13
N THR A 138 4.50 25.74 -12.74
CA THR A 138 5.27 26.00 -13.96
C THR A 138 6.65 26.51 -13.56
N THR A 139 7.71 25.96 -14.15
CA THR A 139 9.06 26.55 -14.05
C THR A 139 8.99 28.03 -14.47
N GLY A 140 9.13 28.96 -13.51
CA GLY A 140 9.23 30.41 -13.75
C GLY A 140 8.10 31.32 -13.27
N ARG A 141 7.08 30.85 -12.51
CA ARG A 141 5.95 31.71 -12.08
C ARG A 141 5.85 32.10 -10.60
N PHE A 142 6.76 31.67 -9.73
CA PHE A 142 6.74 32.10 -8.34
C PHE A 142 8.13 32.53 -7.87
N SER A 143 8.28 33.83 -7.60
CA SER A 143 9.33 34.32 -6.71
C SER A 143 8.96 33.90 -5.29
N PRO A 144 9.92 33.56 -4.41
CA PRO A 144 9.65 33.22 -3.00
C PRO A 144 8.98 34.33 -2.17
N THR A 145 8.71 35.49 -2.76
CA THR A 145 8.20 36.70 -2.10
C THR A 145 6.73 37.00 -2.36
N ASP A 146 6.02 36.18 -3.15
CA ASP A 146 4.63 36.48 -3.53
C ASP A 146 3.63 35.98 -2.48
N GLU A 147 3.56 36.70 -1.35
CA GLU A 147 2.49 36.55 -0.34
C GLU A 147 1.13 37.14 -0.81
N ASP A 148 1.04 37.67 -2.03
CA ASP A 148 -0.17 38.37 -2.50
C ASP A 148 -0.67 37.83 -3.86
N MET A 149 -1.49 36.77 -3.81
CA MET A 149 -2.14 36.19 -4.99
C MET A 149 -3.66 36.32 -4.91
N THR A 150 -4.15 37.56 -5.02
CA THR A 150 -5.58 37.86 -5.23
C THR A 150 -5.92 38.29 -6.66
N LYS A 151 -5.00 38.18 -7.63
CA LYS A 151 -5.26 38.55 -9.03
C LYS A 151 -4.93 37.41 -10.01
N VAL A 152 -5.87 36.48 -10.08
CA VAL A 152 -5.93 35.46 -11.14
C VAL A 152 -6.42 36.14 -12.43
N GLY A 153 -5.62 36.03 -13.49
CA GLY A 153 -6.00 36.43 -14.85
C GLY A 153 -7.23 35.67 -15.36
N PRO A 154 -7.73 35.97 -16.58
CA PRO A 154 -8.99 35.42 -17.07
C PRO A 154 -9.10 33.90 -16.91
N LEU A 155 -10.27 33.46 -16.43
CA LEU A 155 -10.68 32.11 -15.97
C LEU A 155 -10.34 30.93 -16.92
N HIS A 156 -9.83 31.20 -18.12
CA HIS A 156 -9.53 30.20 -19.17
C HIS A 156 -8.10 29.64 -19.16
N SER A 157 -7.29 29.91 -18.12
CA SER A 157 -5.88 29.49 -18.10
C SER A 157 -5.33 29.19 -16.71
N GLN A 158 -6.17 28.79 -15.76
CA GLN A 158 -5.68 28.23 -14.49
C GLN A 158 -5.24 26.77 -14.71
N PRO A 159 -4.07 26.36 -14.20
CA PRO A 159 -3.63 24.98 -14.30
C PRO A 159 -4.64 24.06 -13.61
N PRO A 160 -4.86 22.84 -14.14
CA PRO A 160 -5.80 21.90 -13.53
C PRO A 160 -5.35 21.49 -12.13
N PHE A 161 -6.32 21.26 -11.23
CA PHE A 161 -6.06 20.57 -9.98
C PHE A 161 -5.99 19.07 -10.22
N TRP A 162 -5.00 18.43 -9.61
CA TRP A 162 -4.80 16.98 -9.64
C TRP A 162 -5.16 16.38 -8.29
N TYR A 163 -6.07 15.41 -8.29
CA TYR A 163 -6.46 14.69 -7.09
C TYR A 163 -5.79 13.33 -7.06
N VAL A 164 -5.05 13.04 -6.00
CA VAL A 164 -4.41 11.75 -5.80
C VAL A 164 -4.98 11.08 -4.56
N ALA A 165 -5.66 9.96 -4.75
CA ALA A 165 -6.18 9.10 -3.70
C ALA A 165 -5.26 7.87 -3.55
N ASN A 166 -4.42 7.87 -2.52
CA ASN A 166 -3.53 6.77 -2.15
C ASN A 166 -4.25 5.83 -1.18
N CYS A 167 -4.50 4.58 -1.59
CA CYS A 167 -5.25 3.60 -0.83
C CYS A 167 -4.40 2.43 -0.32
N HIS A 168 -4.82 1.85 0.80
CA HIS A 168 -4.44 0.51 1.21
C HIS A 168 -5.70 -0.18 1.73
N LEU A 169 -6.52 -0.65 0.78
CA LEU A 169 -7.87 -1.14 1.02
C LEU A 169 -7.89 -2.38 1.92
N GLN A 170 -9.07 -2.75 2.40
CA GLN A 170 -9.22 -3.89 3.29
C GLN A 170 -8.74 -5.20 2.64
N ALA A 171 -7.86 -5.93 3.34
CA ALA A 171 -7.42 -7.27 2.98
C ALA A 171 -8.41 -8.36 3.42
N GLY A 172 -8.24 -9.57 2.85
CA GLY A 172 -9.08 -10.75 3.11
C GLY A 172 -10.41 -10.73 2.36
N GLN A 173 -11.34 -11.60 2.73
CA GLN A 173 -12.69 -11.70 2.13
C GLN A 173 -13.57 -10.51 2.56
N GLN A 174 -13.36 -9.36 1.91
CA GLN A 174 -13.90 -8.06 2.33
C GLN A 174 -14.30 -7.18 1.13
N GLY A 175 -14.74 -7.79 0.02
CA GLY A 175 -15.08 -7.09 -1.22
C GLY A 175 -16.07 -5.95 -1.02
N SER A 176 -17.12 -6.16 -0.21
CA SER A 176 -18.10 -5.11 0.09
C SER A 176 -17.52 -3.89 0.81
N ARG A 177 -16.52 -4.11 1.66
CA ARG A 177 -15.82 -3.03 2.36
C ARG A 177 -14.88 -2.29 1.43
N ARG A 178 -14.19 -3.00 0.51
CA ARG A 178 -13.35 -2.39 -0.54
C ARG A 178 -14.18 -1.46 -1.44
N VAL A 179 -15.33 -1.92 -1.94
CA VAL A 179 -16.28 -1.09 -2.73
C VAL A 179 -16.65 0.19 -1.99
N ARG A 180 -17.01 0.09 -0.70
CA ARG A 180 -17.38 1.25 0.12
C ARG A 180 -16.21 2.22 0.31
N GLN A 181 -15.01 1.71 0.56
CA GLN A 181 -13.79 2.53 0.74
C GLN A 181 -13.47 3.33 -0.52
N THR A 182 -13.56 2.70 -1.70
CA THR A 182 -13.39 3.35 -2.99
C THR A 182 -14.44 4.45 -3.22
N LEU A 183 -15.73 4.16 -3.01
CA LEU A 183 -16.80 5.15 -3.16
C LEU A 183 -16.61 6.37 -2.25
N GLU A 184 -16.26 6.14 -0.99
CA GLU A 184 -16.05 7.23 -0.03
C GLU A 184 -14.81 8.07 -0.34
N ALA A 185 -13.79 7.48 -0.95
CA ALA A 185 -12.64 8.22 -1.46
C ALA A 185 -13.04 9.15 -2.61
N ILE A 186 -13.77 8.63 -3.61
CA ILE A 186 -14.22 9.41 -4.78
C ILE A 186 -15.17 10.53 -4.36
N LYS A 187 -16.14 10.26 -3.48
CA LYS A 187 -17.00 11.30 -2.90
C LYS A 187 -16.19 12.36 -2.13
N GLY A 188 -15.12 11.94 -1.45
CA GLY A 188 -14.17 12.84 -0.79
C GLY A 188 -13.51 13.79 -1.78
N VAL A 189 -13.02 13.26 -2.90
CA VAL A 189 -12.44 14.04 -4.00
C VAL A 189 -13.45 15.01 -4.59
N LEU A 190 -14.66 14.54 -4.94
CA LEU A 190 -15.72 15.41 -5.49
C LEU A 190 -16.11 16.54 -4.51
N THR A 191 -16.08 16.27 -3.21
CA THR A 191 -16.29 17.30 -2.19
C THR A 191 -15.18 18.35 -2.20
N LEU A 192 -13.92 17.94 -2.40
CA LEU A 192 -12.80 18.87 -2.53
C LEU A 192 -12.90 19.70 -3.81
N ALA A 193 -13.17 19.07 -4.96
CA ALA A 193 -13.32 19.77 -6.23
C ALA A 193 -14.46 20.81 -6.22
N LYS A 194 -15.59 20.47 -5.60
CA LYS A 194 -16.68 21.44 -5.37
C LYS A 194 -16.26 22.61 -4.49
N LYS A 195 -15.44 22.37 -3.45
CA LYS A 195 -14.88 23.45 -2.60
C LYS A 195 -13.90 24.34 -3.35
N GLN A 196 -13.17 23.79 -4.32
CA GLN A 196 -12.30 24.55 -5.23
C GLN A 196 -13.08 25.25 -6.35
N LYS A 197 -14.42 25.14 -6.37
CA LYS A 197 -15.31 25.73 -7.37
C LYS A 197 -14.99 25.27 -8.80
N GLU A 198 -14.51 24.05 -8.95
CA GLU A 198 -14.32 23.46 -10.28
C GLU A 198 -15.67 23.29 -10.99
N ASP A 199 -15.67 23.59 -12.29
CA ASP A 199 -16.84 23.44 -13.15
C ASP A 199 -17.10 21.96 -13.44
N LYS A 200 -18.30 21.47 -13.11
CA LYS A 200 -18.76 20.08 -13.33
C LYS A 200 -17.69 19.03 -12.94
N PRO A 201 -17.34 18.95 -11.65
CA PRO A 201 -16.24 18.09 -11.19
C PRO A 201 -16.54 16.60 -11.31
N ASP A 202 -17.76 16.20 -11.65
CA ASP A 202 -18.13 14.84 -12.02
C ASP A 202 -17.82 14.51 -13.49
N GLU A 203 -17.61 15.51 -14.35
CA GLU A 203 -17.29 15.36 -15.78
C GLU A 203 -15.82 15.64 -16.12
N LYS A 204 -15.15 16.56 -15.40
CA LYS A 204 -13.84 17.13 -15.80
C LYS A 204 -12.70 16.90 -14.79
N LEU A 205 -12.81 15.87 -13.96
CA LEU A 205 -11.90 15.64 -12.84
C LEU A 205 -10.57 15.02 -13.28
N HIS A 206 -9.45 15.60 -12.85
CA HIS A 206 -8.14 14.94 -12.94
C HIS A 206 -7.90 14.12 -11.67
N LEU A 207 -8.37 12.88 -11.68
CA LEU A 207 -8.28 11.97 -10.54
C LEU A 207 -7.36 10.79 -10.84
N VAL A 208 -6.39 10.57 -9.96
CA VAL A 208 -5.59 9.35 -9.86
C VAL A 208 -5.96 8.62 -8.58
N ILE A 209 -6.47 7.40 -8.70
CA ILE A 209 -6.63 6.47 -7.57
C ILE A 209 -5.55 5.41 -7.70
N CYS A 210 -4.73 5.27 -6.67
CA CYS A 210 -3.59 4.37 -6.69
C CYS A 210 -3.37 3.75 -5.31
N GLY A 211 -2.64 2.64 -5.27
CA GLY A 211 -2.25 1.99 -4.03
C GLY A 211 -2.48 0.50 -4.05
N ASP A 212 -2.60 -0.08 -2.86
CA ASP A 212 -2.88 -1.50 -2.68
C ASP A 212 -4.39 -1.70 -2.53
N PHE A 213 -5.02 -2.23 -3.57
CA PHE A 213 -6.45 -2.50 -3.60
C PHE A 213 -6.84 -3.79 -2.88
N ASN A 214 -5.88 -4.65 -2.50
CA ASN A 214 -6.13 -5.96 -1.90
C ASN A 214 -7.17 -6.79 -2.69
N GLY A 215 -7.11 -6.72 -4.02
CA GLY A 215 -8.02 -7.42 -4.93
C GLY A 215 -7.48 -7.41 -6.35
N GLY A 216 -7.83 -8.43 -7.13
CA GLY A 216 -7.47 -8.54 -8.55
C GLY A 216 -8.40 -7.73 -9.46
N PRO A 217 -8.24 -7.87 -10.79
CA PRO A 217 -9.08 -7.19 -11.78
C PRO A 217 -10.59 -7.43 -11.58
N GLU A 218 -10.96 -8.59 -11.05
CA GLU A 218 -12.32 -9.03 -10.75
C GLU A 218 -12.94 -8.38 -9.49
N ALA A 219 -12.12 -7.78 -8.62
CA ALA A 219 -12.59 -7.24 -7.36
C ALA A 219 -13.62 -6.13 -7.56
N GLY A 220 -14.64 -6.08 -6.70
CA GLY A 220 -15.72 -5.12 -6.80
C GLY A 220 -15.27 -3.67 -6.75
N ALA A 221 -14.19 -3.37 -6.04
CA ALA A 221 -13.59 -2.03 -6.05
C ALA A 221 -13.05 -1.65 -7.44
N ILE A 222 -12.46 -2.58 -8.18
CA ILE A 222 -11.94 -2.35 -9.53
C ILE A 222 -13.11 -2.27 -10.53
N ARG A 223 -14.03 -3.22 -10.49
CA ARG A 223 -15.24 -3.23 -11.36
C ARG A 223 -16.06 -1.95 -11.21
N LEU A 224 -16.25 -1.46 -9.98
CA LEU A 224 -16.92 -0.19 -9.76
C LEU A 224 -16.23 0.98 -10.49
N MET A 225 -14.90 1.03 -10.47
CA MET A 225 -14.14 2.11 -11.09
C MET A 225 -14.15 2.00 -12.61
N GLU A 226 -13.99 0.80 -13.17
CA GLU A 226 -13.87 0.59 -14.62
C GLU A 226 -15.19 0.41 -15.35
N ASP A 227 -16.18 -0.24 -14.73
CA ASP A 227 -17.50 -0.46 -15.34
C ASP A 227 -18.50 0.64 -14.94
N GLY A 228 -18.12 1.47 -13.96
CA GLY A 228 -18.94 2.57 -13.44
C GLY A 228 -20.06 2.14 -12.48
N PHE A 229 -20.23 0.84 -12.23
CA PHE A 229 -21.18 0.33 -11.25
C PHE A 229 -20.81 -1.07 -10.76
N VAL A 230 -21.39 -1.46 -9.64
CA VAL A 230 -21.46 -2.86 -9.18
C VAL A 230 -22.86 -3.12 -8.62
N ASP A 231 -23.34 -4.35 -8.72
CA ASP A 231 -24.62 -4.76 -8.15
C ASP A 231 -24.50 -6.11 -7.44
N GLU A 232 -25.63 -6.61 -6.92
CA GLU A 232 -25.71 -7.85 -6.15
C GLU A 232 -25.26 -9.10 -6.92
N THR A 233 -25.11 -9.03 -8.24
CA THR A 233 -24.67 -10.18 -9.07
C THR A 233 -23.15 -10.36 -9.06
N LEU A 234 -22.39 -9.31 -8.71
CA LEU A 234 -20.93 -9.39 -8.63
C LEU A 234 -20.50 -10.05 -7.31
N LEU A 235 -19.83 -11.19 -7.45
CA LEU A 235 -19.27 -11.94 -6.35
C LEU A 235 -17.75 -11.76 -6.29
N GLU A 236 -17.23 -11.56 -5.08
CA GLU A 236 -15.81 -11.53 -4.79
C GLU A 236 -15.56 -12.49 -3.63
N ASP A 237 -14.60 -13.41 -3.79
CA ASP A 237 -14.36 -14.50 -2.83
C ASP A 237 -15.61 -15.35 -2.51
N GLY A 238 -16.57 -15.44 -3.44
CA GLY A 238 -17.81 -16.20 -3.29
C GLY A 238 -18.95 -15.45 -2.59
N GLU A 239 -18.74 -14.19 -2.19
CA GLU A 239 -19.76 -13.36 -1.54
C GLU A 239 -20.14 -12.13 -2.37
N PRO A 240 -21.41 -11.68 -2.33
CA PRO A 240 -21.82 -10.44 -2.98
C PRO A 240 -21.08 -9.22 -2.41
N VAL A 241 -20.56 -8.36 -3.29
CA VAL A 241 -19.87 -7.13 -2.88
C VAL A 241 -20.84 -6.01 -2.47
N THR A 242 -22.14 -6.17 -2.72
CA THR A 242 -23.16 -5.20 -2.34
C THR A 242 -24.54 -5.86 -2.23
N SER A 243 -25.41 -5.28 -1.41
CA SER A 243 -26.81 -5.72 -1.27
C SER A 243 -27.76 -5.08 -2.29
N GLY A 244 -27.21 -4.31 -3.23
CA GLY A 244 -27.95 -3.55 -4.24
C GLY A 244 -27.00 -2.72 -5.08
N ARG A 245 -27.45 -2.33 -6.28
CA ARG A 245 -26.69 -1.52 -7.24
C ARG A 245 -26.07 -0.26 -6.61
N LYS A 246 -24.78 -0.09 -6.85
CA LYS A 246 -23.99 1.10 -6.49
C LYS A 246 -23.33 1.64 -7.75
N GLU A 247 -23.54 2.92 -8.01
CA GLU A 247 -22.97 3.61 -9.17
C GLU A 247 -21.79 4.49 -8.76
N LEU A 248 -20.84 4.60 -9.68
CA LEU A 248 -19.73 5.52 -9.59
C LEU A 248 -20.29 6.95 -9.69
N PRO A 249 -19.93 7.87 -8.77
CA PRO A 249 -20.45 9.23 -8.80
C PRO A 249 -19.68 10.12 -9.79
N LEU A 250 -19.30 9.58 -10.94
CA LEU A 250 -18.61 10.25 -12.06
C LEU A 250 -19.41 9.99 -13.34
N SER A 251 -19.37 10.93 -14.28
CA SER A 251 -20.11 10.78 -15.54
C SER A 251 -19.54 9.70 -16.46
N GLN A 252 -18.27 9.34 -16.26
CA GLN A 252 -17.58 8.27 -16.95
C GLN A 252 -16.80 7.39 -15.96
N PRO A 253 -16.68 6.09 -16.25
CA PRO A 253 -15.76 5.22 -15.52
C PRO A 253 -14.31 5.70 -15.62
N LEU A 254 -13.50 5.25 -14.67
CA LEU A 254 -12.05 5.39 -14.69
C LEU A 254 -11.47 4.32 -15.63
N PHE A 255 -10.28 4.58 -16.16
CA PHE A 255 -9.54 3.60 -16.94
C PHE A 255 -8.25 3.21 -16.20
N ASP A 256 -7.78 1.98 -16.41
CA ASP A 256 -6.47 1.54 -15.92
C ASP A 256 -5.36 2.16 -16.77
N ALA A 257 -4.69 3.17 -16.21
CA ALA A 257 -3.57 3.86 -16.85
C ALA A 257 -2.35 2.96 -17.10
N SER A 258 -2.17 1.90 -16.33
CA SER A 258 -1.08 0.93 -16.53
C SER A 258 -1.39 -0.02 -17.68
N ALA A 259 -2.64 -0.48 -17.79
CA ALA A 259 -3.08 -1.34 -18.89
C ALA A 259 -3.23 -0.57 -20.21
N SER A 260 -3.48 0.75 -20.15
CA SER A 260 -3.60 1.59 -21.35
C SER A 260 -2.28 1.82 -22.09
N VAL A 261 -1.15 1.47 -21.48
CA VAL A 261 0.19 1.63 -22.05
C VAL A 261 0.81 0.25 -22.29
N ASP A 262 1.13 -0.03 -23.55
CA ASP A 262 1.95 -1.16 -24.03
C ASP A 262 1.39 -2.59 -23.90
N SER A 263 0.08 -2.80 -23.73
CA SER A 263 -0.53 -4.15 -23.69
C SER A 263 0.11 -5.10 -22.67
N ARG A 264 0.85 -4.53 -21.71
CA ARG A 264 1.71 -5.27 -20.81
C ARG A 264 0.86 -5.94 -19.76
N GLU A 265 1.13 -7.22 -19.49
CA GLU A 265 0.57 -7.84 -18.31
C GLU A 265 1.03 -7.04 -17.07
N PRO A 266 0.15 -6.82 -16.08
CA PRO A 266 0.54 -6.19 -14.83
C PRO A 266 1.82 -6.85 -14.30
N PRO A 267 2.79 -6.08 -13.77
CA PRO A 267 3.99 -6.68 -13.21
C PRO A 267 3.57 -7.71 -12.17
N PRO A 268 4.25 -8.87 -12.08
CA PRO A 268 3.87 -9.91 -11.15
C PRO A 268 3.93 -9.35 -9.72
N THR A 269 2.78 -8.94 -9.20
CA THR A 269 2.56 -8.85 -7.77
C THR A 269 2.68 -10.27 -7.28
N LEU A 270 3.60 -10.51 -6.34
CA LEU A 270 3.68 -11.80 -5.68
C LEU A 270 2.38 -11.96 -4.89
N VAL A 271 1.35 -12.52 -5.53
CA VAL A 271 0.13 -12.94 -4.85
C VAL A 271 0.53 -14.16 -4.04
N VAL A 272 0.99 -13.91 -2.81
CA VAL A 272 1.21 -14.99 -1.86
C VAL A 272 -0.16 -15.58 -1.61
N ALA A 273 -0.34 -16.84 -2.00
CA ALA A 273 -1.56 -17.57 -1.69
C ALA A 273 -1.89 -17.35 -0.21
N GLU A 274 -3.16 -17.06 0.06
CA GLU A 274 -3.68 -16.75 1.38
C GLU A 274 -3.19 -17.82 2.36
N LEU A 275 -2.18 -17.46 3.18
CA LEU A 275 -1.43 -18.44 3.97
C LEU A 275 -2.38 -19.15 4.95
N MET A 276 -3.42 -18.44 5.39
CA MET A 276 -4.39 -18.94 6.35
C MET A 276 -5.17 -20.13 5.81
N SER A 277 -5.53 -20.16 4.53
CA SER A 277 -6.24 -21.27 3.88
C SER A 277 -5.43 -22.57 3.88
N THR A 278 -4.10 -22.45 3.97
CA THR A 278 -3.21 -23.61 4.13
C THR A 278 -3.02 -24.03 5.59
N ILE A 279 -3.28 -23.10 6.52
CA ILE A 279 -3.07 -23.26 7.96
C ILE A 279 -4.38 -23.67 8.68
N MET A 280 -5.53 -23.22 8.22
CA MET A 280 -6.82 -23.28 8.89
C MET A 280 -7.87 -23.99 8.02
N GLU A 281 -8.88 -24.60 8.66
CA GLU A 281 -10.04 -25.20 7.99
C GLU A 281 -10.94 -24.10 7.40
N GLU A 282 -11.09 -22.99 8.12
CA GLU A 282 -11.75 -21.77 7.67
C GLU A 282 -10.84 -20.55 7.96
N PRO A 283 -10.74 -19.56 7.05
CA PRO A 283 -9.87 -18.39 7.21
C PRO A 283 -10.47 -17.36 8.18
N THR A 284 -10.64 -17.75 9.46
CA THR A 284 -11.21 -16.89 10.51
C THR A 284 -10.19 -16.61 11.61
N TYR A 285 -10.10 -15.33 12.00
CA TYR A 285 -9.26 -14.87 13.10
C TYR A 285 -9.91 -15.04 14.47
N THR A 286 -11.24 -15.21 14.52
CA THR A 286 -12.02 -15.10 15.77
C THR A 286 -12.11 -16.43 16.54
N ASN A 287 -11.82 -17.56 15.88
CA ASN A 287 -11.70 -18.87 16.51
C ASN A 287 -10.95 -19.82 15.56
N PRO A 288 -9.61 -19.71 15.46
CA PRO A 288 -8.87 -20.41 14.43
C PRO A 288 -8.87 -21.93 14.65
N ILE A 289 -9.42 -22.67 13.68
CA ILE A 289 -9.34 -24.14 13.64
C ILE A 289 -8.25 -24.52 12.64
N LEU A 290 -7.16 -25.11 13.12
CA LEU A 290 -6.06 -25.56 12.25
C LEU A 290 -6.53 -26.66 11.30
N SER A 291 -6.10 -26.59 10.04
CA SER A 291 -6.36 -27.63 9.04
C SER A 291 -5.75 -28.98 9.49
N PHE A 292 -6.36 -30.09 9.06
CA PHE A 292 -5.81 -31.42 9.31
C PHE A 292 -4.34 -31.53 8.87
N ALA A 293 -4.04 -31.01 7.67
CA ALA A 293 -2.69 -30.99 7.13
C ALA A 293 -1.71 -30.18 8.01
N MET A 294 -2.17 -29.08 8.61
CA MET A 294 -1.35 -28.29 9.53
C MET A 294 -1.14 -29.01 10.87
N LYS A 295 -2.19 -29.61 11.44
CA LYS A 295 -2.11 -30.42 12.67
C LYS A 295 -1.09 -31.56 12.51
N GLU A 296 -1.16 -32.32 11.41
CA GLU A 296 -0.20 -33.38 11.07
C GLU A 296 1.25 -32.87 10.97
N ARG A 297 1.46 -31.69 10.36
CA ARG A 297 2.79 -31.07 10.27
C ARG A 297 3.33 -30.67 11.64
N LEU A 298 2.50 -30.06 12.48
CA LEU A 298 2.87 -29.66 13.84
C LEU A 298 3.17 -30.89 14.69
N GLU A 299 2.38 -31.95 14.59
CA GLU A 299 2.61 -33.20 15.31
C GLU A 299 3.93 -33.86 14.89
N ARG A 300 4.24 -33.89 13.59
CA ARG A 300 5.51 -34.39 13.09
C ARG A 300 6.70 -33.57 13.59
N ILE A 301 6.58 -32.24 13.62
CA ILE A 301 7.61 -31.36 14.17
C ILE A 301 7.81 -31.65 15.66
N TYR A 302 6.73 -31.74 16.42
CA TYR A 302 6.74 -32.03 17.85
C TYR A 302 7.41 -33.38 18.13
N ARG A 303 6.96 -34.46 17.50
CA ARG A 303 7.53 -35.81 17.66
C ARG A 303 9.02 -35.88 17.30
N ARG A 304 9.46 -35.12 16.30
CA ARG A 304 10.87 -35.07 15.90
C ARG A 304 11.75 -34.42 16.97
N LEU A 305 11.20 -33.50 17.75
CA LEU A 305 11.95 -32.70 18.72
C LEU A 305 11.79 -33.23 20.15
N ALA A 306 10.69 -33.89 20.48
CA ALA A 306 10.40 -34.38 21.82
C ALA A 306 11.31 -35.58 22.19
N THR A 307 12.26 -35.34 23.08
CA THR A 307 13.17 -36.36 23.62
C THR A 307 12.84 -36.75 25.07
N GLY A 308 11.87 -36.09 25.69
CA GLY A 308 11.44 -36.34 27.05
C GLY A 308 10.59 -37.61 27.21
N LYS A 309 10.30 -37.92 28.48
CA LYS A 309 9.47 -39.06 28.85
C LYS A 309 8.06 -38.90 28.26
N ASP A 310 7.46 -40.03 27.86
CA ASP A 310 6.10 -40.10 27.32
C ASP A 310 5.90 -39.27 26.04
N GLY A 311 7.00 -38.99 25.32
CA GLY A 311 6.96 -38.19 24.09
C GLY A 311 6.76 -36.70 24.32
N LEU A 312 7.03 -36.20 25.54
CA LEU A 312 6.96 -34.77 25.85
C LEU A 312 8.25 -34.04 25.49
N MET A 313 8.14 -32.78 25.07
CA MET A 313 9.32 -31.93 24.90
C MET A 313 9.89 -31.53 26.26
N THR A 314 11.20 -31.70 26.43
CA THR A 314 11.96 -31.14 27.54
C THR A 314 12.22 -29.65 27.31
N LYS A 315 12.71 -28.93 28.34
CA LYS A 315 13.19 -27.55 28.18
C LYS A 315 14.23 -27.43 27.04
N GLY A 316 15.17 -28.38 26.98
CA GLY A 316 16.19 -28.41 25.94
C GLY A 316 15.61 -28.62 24.54
N ASP A 317 14.55 -29.41 24.42
CA ASP A 317 13.85 -29.62 23.14
C ASP A 317 13.15 -28.34 22.68
N VAL A 318 12.52 -27.61 23.61
CA VAL A 318 11.88 -26.32 23.32
C VAL A 318 12.91 -25.27 22.96
N GLU A 319 14.04 -25.21 23.64
CA GLU A 319 15.17 -24.34 23.28
C GLU A 319 15.73 -24.67 21.89
N ASN A 320 15.89 -25.96 21.56
CA ASN A 320 16.31 -26.40 20.23
C ASN A 320 15.29 -26.03 19.15
N TRP A 321 14.00 -26.21 19.42
CA TRP A 321 12.93 -25.74 18.54
C TRP A 321 13.02 -24.23 18.29
N LEU A 322 13.13 -23.45 19.36
CA LEU A 322 13.26 -21.99 19.30
C LEU A 322 14.52 -21.57 18.55
N LEU A 323 15.65 -22.26 18.70
CA LEU A 323 16.84 -22.02 17.90
C LEU A 323 16.59 -22.30 16.41
N GLN A 324 15.88 -23.38 16.07
CA GLN A 324 15.57 -23.71 14.67
C GLN A 324 14.65 -22.68 14.02
N ILE A 325 13.61 -22.24 14.73
CA ILE A 325 12.65 -21.28 14.17
C ILE A 325 13.13 -19.84 14.29
N ASN A 326 13.80 -19.49 15.40
CA ASN A 326 14.16 -18.11 15.75
C ASN A 326 15.60 -17.72 15.52
N ARG A 327 16.47 -18.70 15.20
CA ARG A 327 17.93 -18.57 15.08
C ARG A 327 18.66 -18.16 16.36
N GLU A 328 17.91 -17.73 17.38
CA GLU A 328 18.39 -17.27 18.68
C GLU A 328 17.31 -17.50 19.75
N ILE A 329 17.71 -17.89 20.95
CA ILE A 329 16.81 -18.02 22.11
C ILE A 329 16.51 -16.62 22.67
N GLY A 330 15.26 -16.37 23.08
CA GLY A 330 14.85 -15.07 23.63
C GLY A 330 14.17 -14.15 22.62
N ARG A 331 14.22 -14.49 21.33
CA ARG A 331 13.64 -13.70 20.24
C ARG A 331 12.21 -14.16 19.91
N GLY A 332 11.34 -13.20 19.60
CA GLY A 332 10.00 -13.45 19.03
C GLY A 332 8.92 -13.78 20.06
N ASP A 333 7.67 -13.74 19.62
CA ASP A 333 6.50 -14.11 20.44
C ASP A 333 6.50 -15.60 20.79
N GLU A 334 7.09 -16.46 19.96
CA GLU A 334 7.17 -17.89 20.22
C GLU A 334 8.00 -18.19 21.47
N TYR A 335 9.09 -17.44 21.70
CA TYR A 335 9.87 -17.56 22.94
C TYR A 335 9.04 -17.13 24.14
N ARG A 336 8.35 -15.98 24.07
CA ARG A 336 7.51 -15.49 25.18
C ARG A 336 6.40 -16.49 25.53
N ASN A 337 5.72 -17.02 24.52
CA ASN A 337 4.65 -18.00 24.72
C ASN A 337 5.18 -19.33 25.26
N ALA A 338 6.32 -19.80 24.75
CA ALA A 338 6.99 -20.99 25.28
C ALA A 338 7.44 -20.79 26.73
N ALA A 339 7.98 -19.62 27.06
CA ALA A 339 8.41 -19.28 28.41
C ALA A 339 7.25 -19.34 29.41
N VAL A 340 6.12 -18.71 29.06
CA VAL A 340 4.88 -18.76 29.84
C VAL A 340 4.37 -20.20 29.99
N ALA A 341 4.31 -20.97 28.91
CA ALA A 341 3.82 -22.36 28.94
C ALA A 341 4.70 -23.30 29.78
N MET A 342 6.00 -23.00 29.89
CA MET A 342 6.95 -23.75 30.70
C MET A 342 7.08 -23.23 32.14
N GLY A 343 6.42 -22.12 32.49
CA GLY A 343 6.42 -21.57 33.85
C GLY A 343 7.70 -20.82 34.25
N PHE A 344 8.35 -20.15 33.29
CA PHE A 344 9.51 -19.28 33.54
C PHE A 344 9.15 -17.89 34.04
#